data_AF-A0A7J5EVN7-F1
#
_entry.id   AF-A0A7J5EVN7-F1
#
_cell.length_a   1.000
_cell.length_b   1.000
_cell.length_c   1.000
_cell.angle_alpha   90.00
_cell.angle_beta   90.00
_cell.angle_gamma   90.00
#
_symmetry.space_group_name_H-M   'P 1'
#
loop_
_entity.id
_entity.type
_entity.pdbx_description
1 polymer ?
#
loop_
_entity_poly.entity_id
_entity_poly.type
_entity_poly.pdbx_seq_one_letter_code
_entity_poly.pdbx_strand_id
1 'polypeptide(L)'
;MSTLVTCPSGLAGRVRGLRVKEEQILTDRQLAKSGGQIDALLAACWEETTDPGPYGLDGKPDWGKVLIADRFVALVMIRIATYGPTYAFDLPCERCGERIEWELELDQLPVRELPVESRSAFLAGNRFRARLPEAGRDVWFRLLVGGDERKLPQLRQANRDKVLSASLAHRVLEIDGVAEKDRRVFLEDLALGDVRALLDEIERVDGGIETSIDIQCPSCQAVQAVDLPFQGTFLLPTGKRSAGSSRR
;
A
#
# COMPACT_ATOMS: atom_id res chain seq x y z
N MET A 1 -25.05 -0.67 -1.25
CA MET A 1 -25.06 0.69 -0.67
C MET A 1 -23.63 1.23 -0.78
N SER A 2 -23.48 2.55 -0.94
CA SER A 2 -22.19 3.22 -1.03
C SER A 2 -21.74 3.69 0.36
N THR A 3 -20.47 3.50 0.70
CA THR A 3 -19.88 3.92 1.99
C THR A 3 -18.98 5.13 1.77
N LEU A 4 -19.04 6.09 2.69
CA LEU A 4 -18.13 7.23 2.70
C LEU A 4 -16.75 6.77 3.18
N VAL A 5 -15.70 7.15 2.47
CA VAL A 5 -14.30 6.91 2.83
C VAL A 5 -13.56 8.24 2.85
N THR A 6 -12.68 8.40 3.84
CA THR A 6 -11.66 9.45 3.88
C THR A 6 -10.29 8.76 3.86
N CYS A 7 -9.50 9.05 2.84
CA CYS A 7 -8.16 8.52 2.66
C CYS A 7 -7.11 9.36 3.43
N PRO A 8 -5.91 8.81 3.70
CA PRO A 8 -4.84 9.48 4.44
C PRO A 8 -4.52 10.91 3.99
N SER A 9 -4.55 11.20 2.69
CA SER A 9 -4.25 12.54 2.17
C SER A 9 -5.38 13.57 2.37
N GLY A 10 -6.56 13.12 2.81
CA GLY A 10 -7.79 13.89 2.84
C GLY A 10 -8.67 13.73 1.60
N LEU A 11 -8.27 12.93 0.60
CA LEU A 11 -9.18 12.52 -0.48
C LEU A 11 -10.38 11.79 0.13
N ALA A 12 -11.60 12.28 -0.12
CA ALA A 12 -12.81 11.68 0.39
C ALA A 12 -13.85 11.47 -0.71
N GLY A 13 -14.65 10.43 -0.55
CA GLY A 13 -15.69 10.11 -1.51
C GLY A 13 -16.49 8.87 -1.15
N ARG A 14 -17.34 8.44 -2.07
CA ARG A 14 -18.20 7.27 -1.90
C ARG A 14 -17.67 6.10 -2.71
N VAL A 15 -17.46 4.98 -2.03
CA VAL A 15 -17.12 3.70 -2.63
C VAL A 15 -18.27 2.73 -2.50
N ARG A 16 -18.39 1.82 -3.48
CA ARG A 16 -19.29 0.67 -3.39
C ARG A 16 -18.51 -0.64 -3.40
N GLY A 17 -19.14 -1.69 -2.89
CA GLY A 17 -18.63 -3.05 -3.03
C GLY A 17 -18.54 -3.52 -4.48
N LEU A 18 -17.75 -4.57 -4.68
CA LEU A 18 -17.59 -5.30 -5.93
C LEU A 18 -18.93 -5.96 -6.31
N ARG A 19 -19.18 -6.06 -7.62
CA ARG A 19 -20.28 -6.84 -8.20
C ARG A 19 -19.70 -7.87 -9.15
N VAL A 20 -20.53 -8.81 -9.63
CA VAL A 20 -20.12 -9.83 -10.60
C VAL A 20 -19.43 -9.22 -11.83
N LYS A 21 -19.87 -8.05 -12.30
CA LYS A 21 -19.22 -7.37 -13.43
C LYS A 21 -17.75 -6.95 -13.18
N GLU A 22 -17.31 -6.85 -11.93
CA GLU A 22 -15.90 -6.58 -11.58
C GLU A 22 -15.07 -7.87 -11.51
N GLU A 23 -15.69 -9.06 -11.51
CA GLU A 23 -14.97 -10.35 -11.59
C GLU A 23 -14.08 -10.42 -12.83
N GLN A 24 -14.54 -9.87 -13.96
CA GLN A 24 -13.74 -9.79 -15.19
C GLN A 24 -12.45 -9.00 -14.99
N ILE A 25 -12.47 -7.93 -14.17
CA ILE A 25 -11.27 -7.12 -13.88
C ILE A 25 -10.30 -7.94 -13.02
N LEU A 26 -10.83 -8.66 -12.03
CA LEU A 26 -10.03 -9.46 -11.10
C LEU A 26 -9.40 -10.70 -11.73
N THR A 27 -10.05 -11.25 -12.76
CA THR A 27 -9.58 -12.44 -13.48
C THR A 27 -8.77 -12.10 -14.74
N ASP A 28 -8.70 -10.82 -15.13
CA ASP A 28 -7.94 -10.36 -16.28
C ASP A 28 -6.42 -10.43 -16.04
N ARG A 29 -5.80 -11.41 -16.68
CA ARG A 29 -4.35 -11.65 -16.61
C ARG A 29 -3.52 -10.54 -17.25
N GLN A 30 -4.05 -9.83 -18.26
CA GLN A 30 -3.34 -8.72 -18.89
C GLN A 30 -3.33 -7.50 -17.97
N LEU A 31 -4.45 -7.19 -17.32
CA LEU A 31 -4.52 -6.14 -16.30
C LEU A 31 -3.63 -6.47 -15.09
N ALA A 32 -3.60 -7.73 -14.64
CA ALA A 32 -2.70 -8.15 -13.58
C ALA A 32 -1.22 -7.98 -13.97
N LYS A 33 -0.82 -8.38 -15.18
CA LYS A 33 0.57 -8.25 -15.67
C LYS A 33 1.01 -6.80 -15.89
N SER A 34 0.09 -5.92 -16.29
CA SER A 34 0.36 -4.50 -16.50
C SER A 34 0.27 -3.67 -15.21
N GLY A 35 -0.19 -4.28 -14.11
CA GLY A 35 -0.48 -3.60 -12.85
C GLY A 35 -1.72 -2.70 -12.89
N GLY A 36 -2.46 -2.65 -14.02
CA GLY A 36 -3.65 -1.80 -14.19
C GLY A 36 -4.91 -2.32 -13.50
N GLN A 37 -4.87 -3.52 -12.91
CA GLN A 37 -6.02 -4.13 -12.25
C GLN A 37 -6.56 -3.27 -11.09
N ILE A 38 -5.68 -2.74 -10.24
CA ILE A 38 -6.08 -1.91 -9.10
C ILE A 38 -6.73 -0.59 -9.60
N ASP A 39 -6.15 0.06 -10.61
CA ASP A 39 -6.71 1.28 -11.22
C ASP A 39 -8.14 1.04 -11.72
N ALA A 40 -8.34 -0.06 -12.44
CA ALA A 40 -9.64 -0.41 -13.01
C ALA A 40 -10.68 -0.69 -11.92
N LEU A 41 -10.29 -1.37 -10.84
CA LEU A 41 -11.18 -1.63 -9.70
C LEU A 41 -11.57 -0.34 -8.96
N LEU A 42 -10.58 0.49 -8.63
CA LEU A 42 -10.81 1.76 -7.96
C LEU A 42 -11.72 2.66 -8.81
N ALA A 43 -11.47 2.75 -10.12
CA ALA A 43 -12.31 3.52 -11.04
C ALA A 43 -13.76 2.98 -11.13
N ALA A 44 -13.92 1.65 -11.12
CA ALA A 44 -15.22 1.01 -11.21
C ALA A 44 -16.05 1.18 -9.93
N CYS A 45 -15.40 1.12 -8.76
CA CYS A 45 -16.05 1.13 -7.46
C CYS A 45 -16.14 2.52 -6.79
N TRP A 46 -15.37 3.51 -7.24
CA TRP A 46 -15.51 4.90 -6.80
C TRP A 46 -16.66 5.59 -7.52
N GLU A 47 -17.70 5.96 -6.77
CA GLU A 47 -18.94 6.52 -7.32
C GLU A 47 -18.90 8.05 -7.36
N GLU A 48 -18.43 8.68 -6.29
CA GLU A 48 -18.47 10.14 -6.11
C GLU A 48 -17.23 10.61 -5.34
N THR A 49 -16.68 11.76 -5.73
CA THR A 49 -15.64 12.47 -4.95
C THR A 49 -16.32 13.59 -4.17
N THR A 50 -16.20 13.57 -2.84
CA THR A 50 -16.75 14.63 -1.96
C THR A 50 -15.69 15.65 -1.56
N ASP A 51 -14.43 15.22 -1.44
CA ASP A 51 -13.27 16.09 -1.25
C ASP A 51 -12.14 15.57 -2.14
N PRO A 52 -11.60 16.35 -3.10
CA PRO A 52 -10.52 15.89 -3.95
C PRO A 52 -9.16 15.75 -3.24
N GLY A 53 -9.07 16.10 -1.95
CA GLY A 53 -7.83 16.05 -1.19
C GLY A 53 -6.77 16.96 -1.81
N PRO A 54 -5.53 16.49 -2.01
CA PRO A 54 -4.48 17.27 -2.66
C PRO A 54 -4.45 17.12 -4.20
N TYR A 55 -5.44 16.47 -4.83
CA TYR A 55 -5.33 16.08 -6.25
C TYR A 55 -5.95 17.07 -7.25
N GLY A 56 -6.61 18.14 -6.78
CA GLY A 56 -7.17 19.17 -7.65
C GLY A 56 -8.07 18.60 -8.76
N LEU A 57 -9.02 17.76 -8.39
CA LEU A 57 -9.83 16.96 -9.33
C LEU A 57 -11.04 17.73 -9.85
N ASP A 58 -11.38 17.51 -11.12
CA ASP A 58 -12.66 17.87 -11.72
C ASP A 58 -13.44 16.58 -12.04
N GLY A 59 -14.06 15.99 -11.01
CA GLY A 59 -14.78 14.71 -11.08
C GLY A 59 -14.06 13.52 -10.42
N LYS A 60 -13.93 12.40 -11.14
CA LYS A 60 -13.34 11.17 -10.59
C LYS A 60 -11.80 11.27 -10.52
N PRO A 61 -11.17 10.64 -9.50
CA PRO A 61 -9.71 10.65 -9.40
C PRO A 61 -9.03 9.97 -10.60
N ASP A 62 -7.97 10.58 -11.12
CA ASP A 62 -6.99 9.87 -11.94
C ASP A 62 -6.14 9.01 -11.02
N TRP A 63 -6.54 7.75 -10.86
CA TRP A 63 -5.90 6.79 -9.96
C TRP A 63 -4.40 6.60 -10.24
N GLY A 64 -3.91 6.91 -11.43
CA GLY A 64 -2.47 6.90 -11.74
C GLY A 64 -1.68 8.01 -11.04
N LYS A 65 -2.34 9.07 -10.58
CA LYS A 65 -1.75 10.23 -9.88
C LYS A 65 -2.04 10.24 -8.38
N VAL A 66 -2.96 9.39 -7.91
CA VAL A 66 -3.31 9.25 -6.50
C VAL A 66 -2.20 8.49 -5.76
N LEU A 67 -1.85 8.93 -4.55
CA LEU A 67 -0.88 8.27 -3.67
C LEU A 67 -1.23 6.80 -3.43
N ILE A 68 -0.22 5.94 -3.36
CA ILE A 68 -0.42 4.52 -3.04
C ILE A 68 -1.14 4.35 -1.70
N ALA A 69 -0.83 5.18 -0.70
CA ALA A 69 -1.50 5.18 0.60
C ALA A 69 -3.04 5.30 0.47
N ASP A 70 -3.52 6.30 -0.28
CA ASP A 70 -4.96 6.51 -0.50
C ASP A 70 -5.60 5.40 -1.32
N ARG A 71 -4.90 4.93 -2.36
CA ARG A 71 -5.35 3.82 -3.21
C ARG A 71 -5.57 2.56 -2.38
N PHE A 72 -4.65 2.27 -1.48
CA PHE A 72 -4.72 1.11 -0.61
C PHE A 72 -5.90 1.20 0.35
N VAL A 73 -6.11 2.37 0.99
CA VAL A 73 -7.29 2.61 1.86
C VAL A 73 -8.59 2.46 1.08
N ALA A 74 -8.69 3.06 -0.12
CA ALA A 74 -9.86 2.93 -0.96
C ALA A 74 -10.14 1.45 -1.33
N LEU A 75 -9.09 0.67 -1.60
CA LEU A 75 -9.20 -0.76 -1.90
C LEU A 75 -9.70 -1.57 -0.69
N VAL A 76 -9.17 -1.30 0.51
CA VAL A 76 -9.64 -1.92 1.76
C VAL A 76 -11.12 -1.57 1.99
N MET A 77 -11.52 -0.32 1.80
CA MET A 77 -12.92 0.08 1.97
C MET A 77 -13.86 -0.56 0.94
N ILE A 78 -13.42 -0.78 -0.29
CA ILE A 78 -14.17 -1.58 -1.27
C ILE A 78 -14.30 -3.02 -0.78
N ARG A 79 -13.24 -3.60 -0.21
CA ARG A 79 -13.27 -4.95 0.34
C ARG A 79 -14.25 -5.06 1.52
N ILE A 80 -14.27 -4.08 2.41
CA ILE A 80 -15.21 -3.99 3.53
C ILE A 80 -16.65 -3.86 3.02
N ALA A 81 -16.88 -2.97 2.04
CA ALA A 81 -18.20 -2.79 1.43
C ALA A 81 -18.71 -4.04 0.67
N THR A 82 -17.82 -4.97 0.33
CA THR A 82 -18.16 -6.20 -0.41
C THR A 82 -18.52 -7.36 0.52
N TYR A 83 -17.70 -7.64 1.54
CA TYR A 83 -17.90 -8.83 2.40
C TYR A 83 -17.99 -8.53 3.90
N GLY A 84 -18.00 -7.26 4.30
CA GLY A 84 -17.94 -6.84 5.70
C GLY A 84 -16.50 -6.59 6.19
N PRO A 85 -16.39 -5.99 7.39
CA PRO A 85 -15.11 -5.58 7.98
C PRO A 85 -14.27 -6.75 8.47
N THR A 86 -14.91 -7.86 8.87
CA THR A 86 -14.22 -9.06 9.34
C THR A 86 -13.33 -9.68 8.26
N TYR A 87 -12.08 -9.91 8.61
CA TYR A 87 -11.07 -10.56 7.77
C TYR A 87 -10.39 -11.69 8.53
N ALA A 88 -10.59 -12.91 8.02
CA ALA A 88 -10.00 -14.12 8.58
C ALA A 88 -8.96 -14.70 7.62
N PHE A 89 -7.84 -15.16 8.18
CA PHE A 89 -6.77 -15.82 7.46
C PHE A 89 -6.05 -16.84 8.35
N ASP A 90 -5.23 -17.68 7.73
CA ASP A 90 -4.40 -18.65 8.44
C ASP A 90 -2.93 -18.51 8.07
N LEU A 91 -2.07 -18.83 9.02
CA LEU A 91 -0.63 -18.79 8.87
C LEU A 91 0.06 -19.83 9.77
N PRO A 92 1.26 -20.33 9.41
CA PRO A 92 2.03 -21.18 10.29
C PRO A 92 2.70 -20.37 11.41
N CYS A 93 2.76 -20.94 12.61
CA CYS A 93 3.58 -20.40 13.69
C CYS A 93 5.07 -20.54 13.34
N GLU A 94 5.83 -19.46 13.41
CA GLU A 94 7.27 -19.47 13.10
C GLU A 94 8.11 -20.32 14.06
N ARG A 95 7.58 -20.58 15.27
CA ARG A 95 8.29 -21.35 16.31
C ARG A 95 7.99 -22.84 16.30
N CYS A 96 6.70 -23.22 16.24
CA CYS A 96 6.30 -24.63 16.36
C CYS A 96 5.67 -25.21 15.09
N GLY A 97 5.42 -24.40 14.06
CA GLY A 97 4.81 -24.82 12.80
C GLY A 97 3.30 -25.05 12.87
N GLU A 98 2.66 -24.92 14.04
CA GLU A 98 1.22 -25.09 14.20
C GLU A 98 0.45 -24.04 13.39
N ARG A 99 -0.69 -24.44 12.82
CA ARG A 99 -1.56 -23.52 12.06
C ARG A 99 -2.28 -22.59 13.02
N ILE A 100 -2.11 -21.29 12.82
CA ILE A 100 -2.84 -20.24 13.53
C ILE A 100 -3.99 -19.79 12.64
N GLU A 101 -5.22 -19.84 13.15
CA GLU A 101 -6.37 -19.17 12.54
C GLU A 101 -6.55 -17.83 13.23
N TRP A 102 -6.62 -16.76 12.46
CA TRP A 102 -6.72 -15.40 12.99
C TRP A 102 -7.85 -14.65 12.31
N GLU A 103 -8.51 -13.77 13.07
CA GLU A 103 -9.59 -12.91 12.61
C GLU A 103 -9.42 -11.52 13.21
N LEU A 104 -9.68 -10.50 12.40
CA LEU A 104 -9.65 -9.09 12.81
C LEU A 104 -10.66 -8.26 12.01
N GLU A 105 -10.92 -7.06 12.49
CA GLU A 105 -11.79 -6.09 11.83
C GLU A 105 -10.95 -5.07 11.04
N LEU A 106 -11.11 -5.06 9.71
CA LEU A 106 -10.31 -4.22 8.81
C LEU A 106 -10.52 -2.71 9.03
N ASP A 107 -11.70 -2.32 9.51
CA ASP A 107 -12.02 -0.93 9.85
C ASP A 107 -11.44 -0.47 11.20
N GLN A 108 -10.83 -1.39 11.96
CA GLN A 108 -10.10 -1.09 13.19
C GLN A 108 -8.59 -0.98 12.98
N LEU A 109 -8.10 -1.23 11.76
CA LEU A 109 -6.68 -1.05 11.46
C LEU A 109 -6.29 0.42 11.59
N PRO A 110 -5.19 0.76 12.30
CA PRO A 110 -4.75 2.14 12.43
C PRO A 110 -4.48 2.76 11.06
N VAL A 111 -5.15 3.88 10.80
CA VAL A 111 -4.88 4.71 9.62
C VAL A 111 -3.97 5.85 10.06
N ARG A 112 -2.80 5.97 9.44
CA ARG A 112 -1.93 7.12 9.59
C ARG A 112 -2.28 8.15 8.53
N GLU A 113 -2.80 9.28 8.97
CA GLU A 113 -3.03 10.44 8.11
C GLU A 113 -1.71 10.96 7.52
N LEU A 114 -1.80 11.50 6.31
CA LEU A 114 -0.67 12.18 5.70
C LEU A 114 -0.43 13.49 6.47
N PRO A 115 0.79 13.75 7.00
CA PRO A 115 1.07 14.99 7.72
C PRO A 115 0.71 16.24 6.90
N VAL A 116 0.27 17.31 7.56
CA VAL A 116 -0.16 18.56 6.88
C VAL A 116 0.96 19.15 6.04
N GLU A 117 2.19 19.10 6.53
CA GLU A 117 3.39 19.51 5.82
C GLU A 117 3.64 18.62 4.59
N SER A 118 3.44 17.30 4.74
CA SER A 118 3.56 16.36 3.63
C SER A 118 2.51 16.57 2.56
N ARG A 119 1.25 16.87 2.94
CA ARG A 119 0.19 17.24 2.01
C ARG A 119 0.56 18.51 1.22
N SER A 120 1.12 19.50 1.90
CA SER A 120 1.59 20.74 1.27
C SER A 120 2.76 20.50 0.32
N ALA A 121 3.73 19.68 0.71
CA ALA A 121 4.86 19.28 -0.13
C ALA A 121 4.42 18.45 -1.35
N PHE A 122 3.41 17.61 -1.18
CA PHE A 122 2.80 16.86 -2.27
C PHE A 122 2.18 17.80 -3.31
N LEU A 123 1.37 18.76 -2.87
CA LEU A 123 0.79 19.81 -3.73
C LEU A 123 1.87 20.65 -4.43
N ALA A 124 2.98 20.92 -3.76
CA ALA A 124 4.10 21.69 -4.31
C ALA A 124 4.99 20.91 -5.31
N GLY A 125 4.63 19.65 -5.65
CA GLY A 125 5.31 18.85 -6.66
C GLY A 125 5.85 17.51 -6.17
N ASN A 126 5.37 17.01 -5.01
CA ASN A 126 5.72 15.68 -4.48
C ASN A 126 7.25 15.50 -4.36
N ARG A 127 7.89 16.46 -3.68
CA ARG A 127 9.35 16.49 -3.51
C ARG A 127 9.70 16.72 -2.05
N PHE A 128 10.34 15.73 -1.45
CA PHE A 128 10.75 15.67 -0.05
C PHE A 128 12.27 15.62 0.04
N ARG A 129 12.84 16.01 1.18
CA ARG A 129 14.29 16.02 1.42
C ARG A 129 14.61 15.15 2.63
N ALA A 130 15.60 14.27 2.49
CA ALA A 130 16.22 13.51 3.57
C ALA A 130 17.73 13.83 3.61
N ARG A 131 18.31 13.81 4.81
CA ARG A 131 19.76 13.90 5.00
C ARG A 131 20.31 12.50 5.25
N LEU A 132 21.30 12.09 4.46
CA LEU A 132 22.04 10.85 4.68
C LEU A 132 23.15 11.12 5.72
N PRO A 133 23.05 10.55 6.94
CA PRO A 133 23.99 10.84 8.02
C PRO A 133 25.43 10.43 7.71
N GLU A 134 25.65 9.26 7.10
CA GLU A 134 27.00 8.72 6.84
C GLU A 134 27.59 9.30 5.56
N ALA A 135 26.82 9.31 4.46
CA ALA A 135 27.26 9.90 3.20
C ALA A 135 27.38 11.43 3.25
N GLY A 136 26.77 12.09 4.25
CA GLY A 136 26.81 13.54 4.41
C GLY A 136 26.19 14.29 3.23
N ARG A 137 25.17 13.71 2.58
CA ARG A 137 24.50 14.25 1.39
C ARG A 137 23.01 14.39 1.61
N ASP A 138 22.42 15.36 0.91
CA ASP A 138 20.97 15.48 0.83
C ASP A 138 20.43 14.66 -0.33
N VAL A 139 19.29 14.01 -0.09
CA VAL A 139 18.56 13.22 -1.08
C VAL A 139 17.18 13.80 -1.19
N TRP A 140 16.75 14.05 -2.43
CA TRP A 140 15.36 14.38 -2.72
C TRP A 140 14.63 13.15 -3.22
N PHE A 141 13.48 12.88 -2.62
CA PHE A 141 12.64 11.75 -2.95
C PHE A 141 11.19 12.20 -3.12
N ARG A 142 10.35 11.26 -3.55
CA ARG A 142 8.91 11.46 -3.71
C ARG A 142 8.13 10.30 -3.11
N LEU A 143 6.90 10.58 -2.72
CA LEU A 143 5.92 9.54 -2.43
C LEU A 143 5.45 8.89 -3.73
N LEU A 144 5.17 7.59 -3.69
CA LEU A 144 4.75 6.86 -4.87
C LEU A 144 3.25 7.04 -5.12
N VAL A 145 2.89 7.05 -6.41
CA VAL A 145 1.51 7.14 -6.89
C VAL A 145 1.15 5.90 -7.69
N GLY A 146 -0.14 5.74 -8.05
CA GLY A 146 -0.61 4.56 -8.79
C GLY A 146 0.15 4.28 -10.09
N GLY A 147 0.61 5.33 -10.78
CA GLY A 147 1.44 5.22 -11.97
C GLY A 147 2.76 4.48 -11.75
N ASP A 148 3.31 4.54 -10.53
CA ASP A 148 4.49 3.80 -10.11
C ASP A 148 4.13 2.38 -9.69
N GLU A 149 3.04 2.23 -8.95
CA GLU A 149 2.52 0.93 -8.49
C GLU A 149 2.37 -0.05 -9.66
N ARG A 150 1.87 0.43 -10.80
CA ARG A 150 1.74 -0.35 -12.04
C ARG A 150 3.06 -0.94 -12.55
N LYS A 151 4.18 -0.25 -12.31
CA LYS A 151 5.50 -0.66 -12.77
C LYS A 151 6.16 -1.65 -11.80
N LEU A 152 5.73 -1.69 -10.54
CA LEU A 152 6.34 -2.51 -9.49
C LEU A 152 6.40 -4.02 -9.83
N PRO A 153 5.37 -4.67 -10.41
CA PRO A 153 5.46 -6.09 -10.79
C PRO A 153 6.61 -6.36 -11.77
N GLN A 154 6.74 -5.53 -12.80
CA GLN A 154 7.79 -5.66 -13.82
C GLN A 154 9.17 -5.40 -13.22
N LEU A 155 9.27 -4.42 -12.32
CA LEU A 155 10.51 -4.06 -11.65
C LEU A 155 10.99 -5.15 -10.68
N ARG A 156 10.07 -5.75 -9.91
CA ARG A 156 10.36 -6.90 -9.04
C ARG A 156 10.83 -8.10 -9.85
N GLN A 157 10.21 -8.34 -11.01
CA GLN A 157 10.63 -9.42 -11.90
C GLN A 157 12.01 -9.18 -12.50
N ALA A 158 12.33 -7.94 -12.88
CA ALA A 158 13.60 -7.57 -13.48
C ALA A 158 14.77 -7.47 -12.47
N ASN A 159 14.49 -7.22 -11.19
CA ASN A 159 15.49 -6.98 -10.15
C ASN A 159 15.31 -7.91 -8.93
N ARG A 160 15.15 -9.22 -9.18
CA ARG A 160 14.87 -10.23 -8.12
C ARG A 160 15.87 -10.18 -6.96
N ASP A 161 17.15 -9.91 -7.24
CA ASP A 161 18.22 -9.88 -6.25
C ASP A 161 18.54 -8.46 -5.73
N LYS A 162 17.89 -7.43 -6.27
CA LYS A 162 18.16 -6.00 -6.00
C LYS A 162 16.89 -5.20 -5.69
N VAL A 163 15.96 -5.81 -4.96
CA VAL A 163 14.62 -5.22 -4.72
C VAL A 163 14.72 -3.89 -3.96
N LEU A 164 15.60 -3.79 -2.96
CA LEU A 164 15.76 -2.59 -2.14
C LEU A 164 16.30 -1.41 -2.95
N SER A 165 17.45 -1.59 -3.62
CA SER A 165 18.05 -0.53 -4.43
C SER A 165 17.16 -0.11 -5.61
N ALA A 166 16.46 -1.06 -6.24
CA ALA A 166 15.46 -0.74 -7.26
C ALA A 166 14.30 0.09 -6.68
N SER A 167 13.78 -0.29 -5.51
CA SER A 167 12.71 0.44 -4.80
C SER A 167 13.11 1.88 -4.46
N LEU A 168 14.35 2.08 -3.98
CA LEU A 168 14.90 3.40 -3.70
C LEU A 168 15.09 4.22 -4.98
N ALA A 169 15.62 3.61 -6.04
CA ALA A 169 15.84 4.28 -7.33
C ALA A 169 14.55 4.83 -7.96
N HIS A 170 13.39 4.24 -7.64
CA HIS A 170 12.10 4.77 -8.10
C HIS A 170 11.55 5.94 -7.29
N ARG A 171 11.99 6.07 -6.03
CA ARG A 171 11.58 7.15 -5.12
C ARG A 171 12.53 8.33 -5.18
N VAL A 172 13.82 8.08 -5.32
CA VAL A 172 14.85 9.13 -5.32
C VAL A 172 14.83 9.88 -6.64
N LEU A 173 14.57 11.18 -6.55
CA LEU A 173 14.61 12.14 -7.64
C LEU A 173 16.05 12.61 -7.89
N GLU A 174 16.73 13.01 -6.81
CA GLU A 174 18.01 13.71 -6.89
C GLU A 174 18.85 13.42 -5.66
N ILE A 175 20.18 13.44 -5.83
CA ILE A 175 21.15 13.28 -4.75
C ILE A 175 22.17 14.39 -4.91
N ASP A 176 22.41 15.14 -3.83
CA ASP A 176 23.33 16.25 -3.82
C ASP A 176 24.74 15.83 -4.28
N GLY A 177 25.25 16.53 -5.30
CA GLY A 177 26.56 16.27 -5.89
C GLY A 177 26.72 14.91 -6.59
N VAL A 178 25.64 14.24 -7.00
CA VAL A 178 25.69 13.00 -7.80
C VAL A 178 24.95 13.20 -9.12
N ALA A 179 25.61 12.90 -10.24
CA ALA A 179 24.97 13.00 -11.55
C ALA A 179 23.86 11.94 -11.71
N GLU A 180 22.82 12.26 -12.47
CA GLU A 180 21.66 11.37 -12.64
C GLU A 180 22.02 9.95 -13.09
N LYS A 181 23.00 9.83 -14.00
CA LYS A 181 23.50 8.55 -14.50
C LYS A 181 24.16 7.67 -13.42
N ASP A 182 24.70 8.30 -12.37
CA ASP A 182 25.46 7.64 -11.30
C ASP A 182 24.58 7.36 -10.07
N ARG A 183 23.33 7.87 -10.05
CA ARG A 183 22.37 7.70 -8.94
C ARG A 183 22.17 6.24 -8.57
N ARG A 184 22.03 5.35 -9.55
CA ARG A 184 21.78 3.91 -9.28
C ARG A 184 22.98 3.26 -8.59
N VAL A 185 24.19 3.55 -9.07
CA VAL A 185 25.43 3.03 -8.48
C VAL A 185 25.56 3.55 -7.06
N PHE A 186 25.34 4.85 -6.85
CA PHE A 186 25.36 5.46 -5.53
C PHE A 186 24.38 4.77 -4.55
N LEU A 187 23.13 4.52 -4.98
CA LEU A 187 22.13 3.85 -4.13
C LEU A 187 22.47 2.38 -3.84
N GLU A 188 23.21 1.71 -4.73
CA GLU A 188 23.68 0.34 -4.51
C GLU A 188 24.86 0.28 -3.53
N ASP A 189 25.67 1.34 -3.46
CA ASP A 189 26.83 1.47 -2.56
C ASP A 189 26.53 2.19 -1.23
N LEU A 190 25.26 2.54 -0.97
CA LEU A 190 24.86 3.21 0.27
C LEU A 190 25.08 2.31 1.50
N ALA A 191 25.58 2.92 2.58
CA ALA A 191 25.61 2.28 3.89
C ALA A 191 24.17 1.92 4.34
N LEU A 192 24.01 0.78 5.01
CA LEU A 192 22.70 0.36 5.49
C LEU A 192 22.10 1.32 6.51
N GLY A 193 22.93 2.05 7.28
CA GLY A 193 22.47 3.11 8.18
C GLY A 193 21.84 4.29 7.42
N ASP A 194 22.44 4.72 6.31
CA ASP A 194 21.87 5.73 5.42
C ASP A 194 20.57 5.25 4.74
N VAL A 195 20.54 3.99 4.31
CA VAL A 195 19.31 3.40 3.77
C VAL A 195 18.21 3.39 4.82
N ARG A 196 18.52 3.02 6.07
CA ARG A 196 17.56 3.04 7.17
C ARG A 196 17.05 4.45 7.43
N ALA A 197 17.94 5.44 7.53
CA ALA A 197 17.55 6.83 7.74
C ALA A 197 16.65 7.37 6.62
N LEU A 198 16.93 7.02 5.36
CA LEU A 198 16.08 7.39 4.22
C LEU A 198 14.70 6.70 4.30
N LEU A 199 14.64 5.42 4.68
CA LEU A 199 13.36 4.71 4.84
C LEU A 199 12.54 5.28 6.00
N ASP A 200 13.16 5.57 7.14
CA ASP A 200 12.49 6.18 8.29
C ASP A 200 11.93 7.57 7.92
N GLU A 201 12.65 8.36 7.13
CA GLU A 201 12.17 9.66 6.65
C GLU A 201 11.03 9.52 5.64
N ILE A 202 11.10 8.54 4.72
CA ILE A 202 9.98 8.21 3.81
C ILE A 202 8.75 7.83 4.62
N GLU A 203 8.91 6.95 5.59
CA GLU A 203 7.84 6.51 6.46
C GLU A 203 7.25 7.70 7.22
N ARG A 204 8.07 8.56 7.83
CA ARG A 204 7.63 9.74 8.58
C ARG A 204 6.73 10.69 7.77
N VAL A 205 6.99 10.83 6.46
CA VAL A 205 6.25 11.76 5.60
C VAL A 205 5.08 11.12 4.85
N ASP A 206 4.98 9.79 4.83
CA ASP A 206 3.91 9.06 4.13
C ASP A 206 2.67 8.83 5.02
N GLY A 207 1.54 8.52 4.41
CA GLY A 207 0.33 8.05 5.07
C GLY A 207 0.11 6.57 4.84
N GLY A 208 -0.98 6.01 5.37
CA GLY A 208 -1.38 4.63 5.03
C GLY A 208 -2.17 3.93 6.11
N ILE A 209 -2.26 2.60 5.97
CA ILE A 209 -2.84 1.71 6.97
C ILE A 209 -1.68 0.92 7.57
N GLU A 210 -1.68 0.77 8.90
CA GLU A 210 -0.77 -0.16 9.58
C GLU A 210 -1.22 -1.59 9.28
N THR A 211 -0.36 -2.34 8.61
CA THR A 211 -0.63 -3.71 8.16
C THR A 211 0.18 -4.76 8.89
N SER A 212 1.14 -4.35 9.72
CA SER A 212 1.90 -5.23 10.58
C SER A 212 1.18 -5.36 11.91
N ILE A 213 0.86 -6.60 12.29
CA ILE A 213 0.21 -6.91 13.56
C ILE A 213 0.97 -8.01 14.31
N ASP A 214 0.93 -7.94 15.63
CA ASP A 214 1.43 -9.02 16.48
C ASP A 214 0.35 -10.08 16.69
N ILE A 215 0.68 -11.32 16.37
CA ILE A 215 -0.19 -12.49 16.55
C ILE A 215 0.45 -13.41 17.58
N GLN A 216 -0.35 -13.86 18.56
CA GLN A 216 0.08 -14.85 19.54
C GLN A 216 -0.38 -16.26 19.14
N CYS A 217 0.56 -17.20 19.04
CA CYS A 217 0.26 -18.60 18.78
C CYS A 217 -0.51 -19.24 19.96
N PRO A 218 -1.69 -19.84 19.73
CA PRO A 218 -2.47 -20.48 20.80
C PRO A 218 -1.81 -21.75 21.37
N SER A 219 -0.90 -22.38 20.62
CA SER A 219 -0.24 -23.64 21.02
C SER A 219 1.02 -23.41 21.85
N CYS A 220 1.94 -22.56 21.39
CA CYS A 220 3.24 -22.33 22.04
C CYS A 220 3.42 -20.94 22.66
N GLN A 221 2.40 -20.08 22.59
CA GLN A 221 2.36 -18.70 23.12
C GLN A 221 3.42 -17.74 22.55
N ALA A 222 4.17 -18.17 21.52
CA ALA A 222 5.08 -17.30 20.80
C ALA A 222 4.30 -16.16 20.12
N VAL A 223 4.83 -14.95 20.22
CA VAL A 223 4.32 -13.77 19.49
C VAL A 223 5.16 -13.60 18.24
N GLN A 224 4.51 -13.33 17.12
CA GLN A 224 5.16 -13.06 15.84
C GLN A 224 4.50 -11.85 15.18
N ALA A 225 5.33 -10.98 14.61
CA ALA A 225 4.87 -9.87 13.78
C ALA A 225 4.51 -10.41 12.39
N VAL A 226 3.36 -10.01 11.87
CA VAL A 226 2.79 -10.54 10.64
C VAL A 226 2.26 -9.39 9.79
N ASP A 227 2.73 -9.33 8.55
CA ASP A 227 2.11 -8.48 7.53
C ASP A 227 0.82 -9.12 7.03
N LEU A 228 -0.28 -8.38 7.10
CA LEU A 228 -1.58 -8.86 6.66
C LEU A 228 -1.57 -9.29 5.19
N PRO A 229 -2.14 -10.47 4.86
CA PRO A 229 -2.02 -11.03 3.52
C PRO A 229 -3.02 -10.43 2.51
N PHE A 230 -2.67 -9.30 1.88
CA PHE A 230 -3.49 -8.65 0.84
C PHE A 230 -3.34 -9.26 -0.58
N GLN A 231 -3.37 -10.59 -0.69
CA GLN A 231 -3.19 -11.30 -1.98
C GLN A 231 -4.52 -11.49 -2.75
N GLY A 232 -4.52 -12.26 -3.84
CA GLY A 232 -5.71 -12.48 -4.68
C GLY A 232 -6.94 -12.99 -3.91
N THR A 233 -6.74 -13.71 -2.80
CA THR A 233 -7.80 -14.17 -1.90
C THR A 233 -8.45 -13.06 -1.08
N PHE A 234 -7.80 -11.89 -0.96
CA PHE A 234 -8.36 -10.72 -0.28
C PHE A 234 -9.60 -10.22 -1.02
N LEU A 235 -9.50 -9.94 -2.31
CA LEU A 235 -10.61 -9.42 -3.13
C LEU A 235 -11.52 -10.51 -3.71
N LEU A 236 -11.01 -11.75 -3.83
CA LEU A 236 -11.77 -12.93 -4.25
C LEU A 236 -11.49 -14.09 -3.30
N PRO A 237 -12.21 -14.17 -2.16
CA PRO A 237 -12.06 -15.29 -1.25
C PRO A 237 -12.40 -16.60 -1.96
N THR A 238 -11.40 -17.47 -2.15
CA THR A 238 -11.64 -18.83 -2.64
C THR A 238 -12.23 -19.63 -1.48
N GLY A 239 -13.49 -20.02 -1.60
CA GLY A 239 -14.32 -20.54 -0.50
C GLY A 239 -13.68 -21.64 0.34
N LYS A 240 -13.07 -21.26 1.46
CA LYS A 240 -13.12 -22.00 2.72
C LYS A 240 -13.54 -21.01 3.80
N ARG A 241 -14.87 -20.82 3.92
CA ARG A 241 -15.41 -20.26 5.17
C ARG A 241 -15.11 -21.29 6.25
N SER A 242 -14.28 -20.93 7.24
CA SER A 242 -14.28 -21.64 8.52
C SER A 242 -15.71 -21.53 9.06
N ALA A 243 -16.41 -22.66 9.05
CA ALA A 243 -17.74 -22.74 9.64
C ALA A 243 -17.59 -22.71 11.16
N GLY A 244 -17.43 -21.51 11.73
CA GLY A 244 -17.44 -21.27 13.16
C GLY A 244 -18.88 -21.11 13.69
N SER A 245 -19.48 -22.23 14.07
CA SER A 245 -20.48 -22.38 15.15
C SER A 245 -21.55 -21.28 15.33
N SER A 246 -22.70 -21.43 14.65
CA SER A 246 -23.99 -21.24 15.32
C SER A 246 -24.73 -22.58 15.34
N ARG A 247 -24.50 -23.39 16.37
CA ARG A 247 -25.47 -24.39 16.81
C ARG A 247 -25.71 -24.17 18.31
N ARG A 248 -26.99 -23.88 18.57
CA ARG A 248 -27.76 -23.87 19.81
C ARG A 248 -27.11 -24.49 21.03
#